data_AF-V5I6J0-F1
#
_entry.id   AF-V5I6J0-F1
#
_cell.length_a   1.000
_cell.length_b   1.000
_cell.length_c   1.000
_cell.angle_alpha   90.00
_cell.angle_beta   90.00
_cell.angle_gamma   90.00
#
_symmetry.space_group_name_H-M   'P 1'
#
loop_
_entity.id
_entity.type
_entity.pdbx_description
1 polymer ?
#
loop_
_entity_poly.entity_id
_entity_poly.type
_entity_poly.pdbx_seq_one_letter_code
_entity_poly.pdbx_strand_id
1 'polypeptide(L)'
;KRKILAREEKDADKQNSQLGQCHVIAMDVQAVKLAPQIEASTLYYKTKICCHNFTVYNLRTHQATCFWFNETEADGQAATYASFLVNYLETQFLNSQDNKIPIIIYSDGCTA
;
A
#
# COMPACT_ATOMS: atom_id res chain seq x y z
N LYS A 1 -22.38 -7.84 6.45
CA LYS A 1 -21.91 -9.23 6.72
C LYS A 1 -20.48 -9.45 6.21
N ARG A 2 -20.20 -9.44 4.89
CA ARG A 2 -18.82 -9.64 4.34
C ARG A 2 -17.75 -8.71 4.92
N LYS A 3 -18.04 -7.41 5.04
CA LYS A 3 -17.14 -6.42 5.64
C LYS A 3 -16.80 -6.69 7.11
N ILE A 4 -17.72 -7.31 7.86
CA ILE A 4 -17.51 -7.62 9.28
C ILE A 4 -16.61 -8.85 9.38
N LEU A 5 -16.90 -9.89 8.61
CA LEU A 5 -16.08 -11.11 8.54
C LEU A 5 -14.63 -10.79 8.15
N ALA A 6 -14.42 -9.97 7.12
CA ALA A 6 -13.07 -9.58 6.70
C ALA A 6 -12.30 -8.78 7.77
N ARG A 7 -13.02 -8.05 8.64
CA ARG A 7 -12.40 -7.35 9.77
C ARG A 7 -12.05 -8.33 10.89
N GLU A 8 -12.95 -9.27 11.20
CA GLU A 8 -12.71 -10.32 12.19
C GLU A 8 -11.53 -11.21 11.81
N GLU A 9 -11.41 -11.60 10.53
CA GLU A 9 -10.26 -12.34 10.00
C GLU A 9 -8.97 -11.53 10.12
N LYS A 10 -9.00 -10.24 9.74
CA LYS A 10 -7.84 -9.35 9.88
C LYS A 10 -7.40 -9.18 11.33
N ASP A 11 -8.33 -9.10 12.26
CA ASP A 11 -8.02 -8.99 13.69
C ASP A 11 -7.42 -10.28 14.24
N ALA A 12 -7.92 -11.45 13.81
CA ALA A 12 -7.32 -12.75 14.16
C ALA A 12 -5.89 -12.89 13.60
N ASP A 13 -5.68 -12.55 12.34
CA ASP A 13 -4.34 -12.58 11.73
C ASP A 13 -3.38 -11.59 12.39
N LYS A 14 -3.87 -10.42 12.80
CA LYS A 14 -3.07 -9.45 13.55
C LYS A 14 -2.57 -10.05 14.87
N GLN A 15 -3.40 -10.81 15.58
CA GLN A 15 -2.98 -11.53 16.79
C GLN A 15 -1.95 -12.62 16.47
N ASN A 16 -2.17 -13.41 15.42
CA ASN A 16 -1.22 -14.44 14.96
C ASN A 16 0.13 -13.82 14.57
N SER A 17 0.13 -12.60 14.02
CA SER A 17 1.35 -11.89 13.68
C SER A 17 2.17 -11.45 14.89
N GLN A 18 1.50 -11.07 15.98
CA GLN A 18 2.16 -10.76 17.25
C GLN A 18 2.80 -11.99 17.88
N LEU A 19 2.21 -13.17 17.67
CA LEU A 19 2.75 -14.46 18.07
C LEU A 19 3.88 -14.97 17.14
N GLY A 20 4.23 -14.22 16.08
CA GLY A 20 5.27 -14.59 15.14
C GLY A 20 4.89 -15.71 14.16
N GLN A 21 3.59 -16.03 14.04
CA GLN A 21 3.11 -17.11 13.16
C GLN A 21 2.90 -16.66 11.72
N CYS A 22 2.67 -15.36 11.49
CA CYS A 22 2.50 -14.78 10.16
C CYS A 22 3.01 -13.33 10.12
N HIS A 23 3.30 -12.83 8.92
CA HIS A 23 3.46 -11.41 8.66
C HIS A 23 2.17 -10.87 8.06
N VAL A 24 1.62 -9.82 8.66
CA VAL A 24 0.39 -9.21 8.15
C VAL A 24 0.69 -7.79 7.72
N ILE A 25 0.42 -7.51 6.45
CA ILE A 25 0.55 -6.19 5.85
C ILE A 25 -0.78 -5.74 5.27
N ALA A 26 -1.04 -4.44 5.34
CA ALA A 26 -2.14 -3.79 4.65
C ALA A 26 -1.59 -2.87 3.57
N MET A 27 -2.21 -2.86 2.40
CA MET A 27 -1.85 -1.95 1.31
C MET A 27 -3.05 -1.10 0.90
N ASP A 28 -2.79 0.14 0.52
CA ASP A 28 -3.78 1.10 0.09
C ASP A 28 -3.20 2.04 -0.99
N VAL A 29 -4.04 2.41 -1.97
CA VAL A 29 -3.72 3.42 -2.98
C VAL A 29 -4.46 4.69 -2.60
N GLN A 30 -3.71 5.73 -2.24
CA GLN A 30 -4.31 6.99 -1.83
C GLN A 30 -4.80 7.81 -3.03
N ALA A 31 -5.70 8.76 -2.76
CA ALA A 31 -6.20 9.69 -3.75
C ALA A 31 -5.07 10.48 -4.44
N VAL A 32 -5.12 10.54 -5.77
CA VAL A 32 -4.18 11.27 -6.62
C VAL A 32 -4.10 12.74 -6.19
N LYS A 33 -2.88 13.24 -6.03
CA LYS A 33 -2.59 14.64 -5.72
C LYS A 33 -2.09 15.34 -6.99
N LEU A 34 -2.39 16.63 -7.13
CA LEU A 34 -1.89 17.44 -8.25
C LEU A 34 -0.77 18.35 -7.73
N ALA A 35 0.35 18.38 -8.45
CA ALA A 35 1.49 19.24 -8.14
C ALA A 35 1.75 20.24 -9.30
N PRO A 36 1.93 21.53 -9.01
CA PRO A 36 1.75 22.20 -7.71
C PRO A 36 0.26 22.31 -7.30
N GLN A 37 0.01 22.33 -5.98
CA GLN A 37 -1.33 22.59 -5.44
C GLN A 37 -1.65 24.08 -5.55
N ILE A 38 -2.59 24.45 -6.43
CA ILE A 38 -2.99 25.84 -6.68
C ILE A 38 -4.52 25.94 -6.62
N GLU A 39 -5.04 27.07 -6.15
CA GLU A 39 -6.48 27.36 -6.09
C GLU A 39 -7.08 27.72 -7.47
N ALA A 40 -8.40 27.49 -7.60
CA ALA A 40 -9.09 27.30 -8.88
C ALA A 40 -9.05 28.45 -9.89
N SER A 41 -8.82 29.70 -9.46
CA SER A 41 -8.87 30.89 -10.34
C SER A 41 -7.61 31.08 -11.19
N THR A 42 -6.45 30.67 -10.69
CA THR A 42 -5.16 30.72 -11.40
C THR A 42 -4.88 29.48 -12.26
N LEU A 43 -5.84 28.55 -12.31
CA LEU A 43 -5.66 27.12 -12.59
C LEU A 43 -5.88 26.70 -14.05
N TYR A 44 -6.71 27.44 -14.79
CA TYR A 44 -7.27 26.91 -16.05
C TYR A 44 -6.20 26.68 -17.14
N TYR A 45 -5.05 27.36 -17.06
CA TYR A 45 -4.05 27.36 -18.13
C TYR A 45 -2.68 26.79 -17.75
N LYS A 46 -2.50 26.23 -16.54
CA LYS A 46 -1.20 25.68 -16.11
C LYS A 46 -1.21 24.16 -16.11
N THR A 47 -0.17 23.56 -16.69
CA THR A 47 0.08 22.11 -16.63
C THR A 47 0.24 21.67 -15.18
N LYS A 48 -0.39 20.55 -14.83
CA LYS A 48 -0.28 19.92 -13.52
C LYS A 48 0.21 18.50 -13.70
N ILE A 49 1.05 18.06 -12.77
CA ILE A 49 1.54 16.69 -12.73
C ILE A 49 0.70 15.92 -11.73
N CYS A 50 0.24 14.73 -12.12
CA CYS A 50 -0.41 13.80 -11.19
C CYS A 50 0.64 13.08 -10.35
N CYS A 51 0.51 13.21 -9.03
CA CYS A 51 1.30 12.49 -8.04
C CYS A 51 0.45 11.38 -7.42
N HIS A 52 0.98 10.17 -7.44
CA HIS A 52 0.39 8.96 -6.89
C HIS A 52 1.10 8.57 -5.60
N ASN A 53 0.36 7.98 -4.67
CA ASN A 53 0.91 7.42 -3.44
C ASN A 53 0.35 6.03 -3.20
N PHE A 54 1.23 5.04 -3.15
CA PHE A 54 0.93 3.67 -2.74
C PHE A 54 1.55 3.39 -1.37
N THR A 55 0.73 3.03 -0.39
CA THR A 55 1.18 2.84 1.00
C THR A 55 1.09 1.37 1.38
N VAL A 56 2.18 0.83 1.92
CA VAL A 56 2.23 -0.50 2.55
C VAL A 56 2.47 -0.34 4.04
N TYR A 57 1.60 -0.93 4.85
CA TYR A 57 1.58 -0.81 6.30
C TYR A 57 1.77 -2.16 6.97
N ASN A 58 2.78 -2.29 7.82
CA ASN A 58 3.03 -3.50 8.61
C ASN A 58 2.20 -3.46 9.91
N LEU A 59 1.28 -4.40 10.08
CA LEU A 59 0.37 -4.43 11.23
C LEU A 59 1.05 -4.86 12.54
N ARG A 60 2.22 -5.48 12.46
CA ARG A 60 3.02 -5.90 13.62
C ARG A 60 3.95 -4.79 14.10
N THR A 61 4.72 -4.21 13.19
CA THR A 61 5.73 -3.18 13.55
C THR A 61 5.16 -1.76 13.54
N HIS A 62 3.95 -1.58 13.03
CA HIS A 62 3.32 -0.28 12.82
C HIS A 62 4.11 0.65 11.88
N GLN A 63 5.04 0.11 11.09
CA GLN A 63 5.79 0.87 10.09
C GLN A 63 4.98 1.01 8.81
N ALA A 64 5.04 2.20 8.21
CA ALA A 64 4.43 2.53 6.93
C ALA A 64 5.52 2.87 5.91
N THR A 65 5.46 2.27 4.74
CA THR A 65 6.28 2.64 3.59
C THR A 65 5.38 3.26 2.54
N CYS A 66 5.66 4.52 2.18
CA CYS A 66 4.91 5.27 1.18
C CYS A 66 5.75 5.36 -0.11
N PHE A 67 5.26 4.73 -1.18
CA PHE A 67 5.81 4.87 -2.51
C PHE A 67 5.15 6.06 -3.19
N TRP A 68 5.92 7.15 -3.32
CA TRP A 68 5.49 8.36 -3.99
C TRP A 68 6.09 8.42 -5.38
N PHE A 69 5.25 8.60 -6.39
CA PHE A 69 5.71 8.73 -7.77
C PHE A 69 4.80 9.68 -8.55
N ASN A 70 5.31 10.21 -9.65
CA ASN A 70 4.53 11.03 -10.56
C ASN A 70 4.35 10.36 -11.94
N GLU A 71 3.47 10.93 -12.77
CA GLU A 71 3.16 10.42 -14.12
C GLU A 71 4.36 10.35 -15.07
N THR A 72 5.49 11.00 -14.75
CA THR A 72 6.72 10.94 -15.55
C THR A 72 7.66 9.82 -15.13
N GLU A 73 7.49 9.28 -13.92
CA GLU A 73 8.36 8.26 -13.33
C GLU A 73 7.80 6.86 -13.51
N ALA A 74 6.49 6.69 -13.34
CA ALA A 74 5.83 5.40 -13.50
C ALA A 74 4.37 5.58 -13.93
N ASP A 75 3.80 4.54 -14.52
CA ASP A 75 2.40 4.54 -14.90
C ASP A 75 1.48 4.11 -13.74
N GLY A 76 0.20 4.40 -13.87
CA GLY A 76 -0.82 3.97 -12.92
C GLY A 76 -1.31 2.54 -13.15
N GLN A 77 -0.56 1.67 -13.85
CA GLN A 77 -1.00 0.32 -14.15
C GLN A 77 -0.77 -0.64 -12.98
N ALA A 78 -1.54 -1.73 -12.94
CA ALA A 78 -1.42 -2.76 -11.90
C ALA A 78 0.00 -3.35 -11.80
N ALA A 79 0.73 -3.44 -12.91
CA ALA A 79 2.10 -3.93 -12.93
C ALA A 79 3.05 -3.07 -12.09
N THR A 80 2.92 -1.74 -12.16
CA THR A 80 3.71 -0.79 -11.37
C THR A 80 3.51 -0.99 -9.87
N TYR A 81 2.25 -1.13 -9.43
CA TYR A 81 1.96 -1.40 -8.02
C TYR A 81 2.46 -2.78 -7.56
N ALA A 82 2.38 -3.79 -8.43
CA ALA A 82 2.95 -5.11 -8.16
C ALA A 82 4.48 -5.03 -7.99
N SER A 83 5.18 -4.24 -8.81
CA SER A 83 6.62 -4.02 -8.66
C SER A 83 6.98 -3.34 -7.34
N PHE A 84 6.21 -2.34 -6.89
CA PHE A 84 6.41 -1.73 -5.57
C PHE A 84 6.20 -2.74 -4.44
N LEU A 85 5.17 -3.57 -4.54
CA LEU A 85 4.90 -4.60 -3.55
C LEU A 85 6.01 -5.64 -3.50
N VAL A 86 6.47 -6.15 -4.66
CA VAL A 86 7.59 -7.11 -4.73
C VAL A 86 8.85 -6.50 -4.12
N ASN A 87 9.19 -5.26 -4.45
CA ASN A 87 10.33 -4.56 -3.87
C ASN A 87 10.22 -4.42 -2.34
N TYR A 88 9.03 -4.10 -1.83
CA TYR A 88 8.78 -4.07 -0.38
C TYR A 88 8.97 -5.46 0.26
N LEU A 89 8.44 -6.51 -0.35
CA LEU A 89 8.57 -7.87 0.19
C LEU A 89 10.03 -8.36 0.19
N GLU A 90 10.78 -8.05 -0.85
CA GLU A 90 12.21 -8.35 -0.96
C GLU A 90 13.04 -7.66 0.12
N THR A 91 12.79 -6.37 0.33
CA THR A 91 13.55 -5.57 1.29
C THR A 91 13.23 -5.93 2.73
N GLN A 92 11.96 -6.24 3.05
CA GLN A 92 11.52 -6.46 4.43
C GLN A 92 11.59 -7.93 4.89
N PHE A 93 11.30 -8.88 4.00
CA PHE A 93 11.10 -10.28 4.39
C PHE A 93 12.13 -11.23 3.78
N LEU A 94 12.49 -11.08 2.51
CA LEU A 94 13.33 -12.07 1.83
C LEU A 94 14.80 -12.09 2.29
N ASN A 95 15.30 -10.96 2.81
CA ASN A 95 16.64 -10.87 3.39
C ASN A 95 16.69 -11.26 4.88
N SER A 96 15.55 -11.58 5.49
CA SER A 96 15.43 -11.92 6.91
C SER A 96 15.47 -13.44 7.10
N GLN A 97 16.02 -13.93 8.23
CA GLN A 97 16.04 -15.37 8.55
C GLN A 97 14.63 -16.01 8.69
N ASP A 98 13.59 -15.18 8.70
CA ASP A 98 12.16 -15.51 8.81
C ASP A 98 11.51 -15.99 7.49
N ASN A 99 12.31 -16.39 6.49
CA ASN A 99 11.87 -16.82 5.14
C ASN A 99 10.88 -18.01 5.07
N LYS A 100 10.37 -18.51 6.20
CA LYS A 100 9.40 -19.60 6.31
C LYS A 100 8.04 -19.17 6.88
N ILE A 101 7.89 -17.90 7.27
CA ILE A 101 6.66 -17.39 7.88
C ILE A 101 5.70 -16.93 6.76
N PRO A 102 4.42 -17.35 6.78
CA PRO A 102 3.45 -16.92 5.78
C PRO A 102 3.20 -15.41 5.82
N ILE A 103 3.07 -14.80 4.64
CA ILE A 103 2.77 -13.37 4.47
C ILE A 103 1.31 -13.22 4.03
N ILE A 104 0.52 -12.47 4.79
CA ILE A 104 -0.89 -12.18 4.54
C ILE A 104 -1.00 -10.71 4.17
N ILE A 105 -1.62 -10.45 3.01
CA ILE A 105 -1.76 -9.11 2.45
C ILE A 105 -3.24 -8.74 2.41
N TYR A 106 -3.58 -7.67 3.12
CA TYR A 106 -4.91 -7.06 3.09
C TYR A 106 -4.90 -5.84 2.17
N SER A 107 -5.85 -5.78 1.24
CA SER A 107 -6.13 -4.58 0.44
C SER A 107 -7.60 -4.22 0.62
N ASP A 108 -7.90 -2.93 0.70
CA ASP A 108 -9.29 -2.44 0.76
C ASP A 108 -9.90 -2.19 -0.63
N GLY A 109 -9.16 -2.49 -1.69
CA GLY A 109 -9.63 -2.43 -3.07
C GLY A 109 -10.49 -3.63 -3.45
N CYS A 110 -11.78 -3.61 -3.13
CA CYS A 110 -12.79 -4.35 -3.89
C CYS A 110 -14.21 -3.79 -3.69
N THR A 111 -14.70 -3.03 -4.67
CA THR A 111 -16.07 -3.12 -5.20
C THR A 111 -16.19 -2.27 -6.47
N ALA A 112 -16.06 -2.91 -7.63
CA ALA A 112 -16.94 -2.66 -8.76
C ALA A 112 -17.83 -3.89 -8.90
#